data_AF-A0A6P4IY88-F1
#
_entry.id   AF-A0A6P4IY88-F1
#
_cell.length_a   1.000
_cell.length_b   1.000
_cell.length_c   1.000
_cell.angle_alpha   90.00
_cell.angle_beta   90.00
_cell.angle_gamma   90.00
#
_symmetry.space_group_name_H-M   'P 1'
#
loop_
_entity.id
_entity.type
_entity.pdbx_description
1 polymer ?
#
loop_
_entity_poly.entity_id
_entity_poly.type
_entity_poly.pdbx_seq_one_letter_code
_entity_poly.pdbx_strand_id
1 'polypeptide(L)'
;MPLFTRKSPKQGTMADGAPQLGARMNSGSSQGNQMSNINNNNVTDKSKPPLVFHCQLAHGSPTGLIHDFSSVRELYQKIAECFDISEKDILFCTLNSHKVDMARLLGGQIGLDDFIFAHRKGRPKEIEIVKSQDALGLTITDNGAGYAFIKRIKEDSIIDRIEHICVGDHIEKLNGQNMVGKRHFEVARMLKDIPTGETFTLRLVEPVRSGFQGIGPRSGSRASGSGMPGGRNYGSGKETLRFKANGNAQIEPQFDEATVAGIEAINNLLESFMGINDTELASQIWDLGDQKSNSMDFAEAIDNSDLESFGFTDDFIIELWGAITDARRKSTITPK
;
A
#
# COMPACT_ATOMS: atom_id res chain seq x y z
N MET A 1 -33.24 -3.11 38.74
CA MET A 1 -34.59 -3.31 38.19
C MET A 1 -34.48 -3.48 36.67
N PRO A 2 -34.66 -4.68 36.11
CA PRO A 2 -34.91 -4.85 34.68
C PRO A 2 -36.31 -5.41 34.44
N LEU A 3 -37.11 -4.75 33.58
CA LEU A 3 -38.41 -5.25 33.13
C LEU A 3 -38.26 -6.13 31.88
N PHE A 4 -38.59 -7.40 32.05
CA PHE A 4 -39.16 -8.40 31.11
C PHE A 4 -40.16 -7.78 30.09
N THR A 5 -40.55 -8.31 28.92
CA THR A 5 -40.34 -9.56 28.16
C THR A 5 -41.05 -9.47 26.80
N ARG A 6 -40.49 -10.16 25.79
CA ARG A 6 -41.09 -10.96 24.69
C ARG A 6 -42.63 -11.00 24.54
N LYS A 7 -43.13 -10.91 23.28
CA LYS A 7 -44.19 -11.79 22.73
C LYS A 7 -44.34 -11.68 21.20
N SER A 8 -44.48 -12.85 20.56
CA SER A 8 -45.02 -13.08 19.20
C SER A 8 -46.40 -13.74 19.33
N PRO A 9 -47.30 -13.63 18.33
CA PRO A 9 -47.94 -14.83 17.73
C PRO A 9 -48.23 -14.66 16.20
N LYS A 10 -47.91 -15.65 15.34
CA LYS A 10 -48.69 -16.83 14.84
C LYS A 10 -49.70 -16.59 13.68
N GLN A 11 -49.35 -17.15 12.51
CA GLN A 11 -50.05 -18.14 11.66
C GLN A 11 -51.60 -18.17 11.48
N GLY A 12 -52.01 -18.34 10.21
CA GLY A 12 -53.25 -19.01 9.73
C GLY A 12 -53.40 -18.86 8.19
N THR A 13 -53.07 -19.86 7.36
CA THR A 13 -53.88 -20.98 6.80
C THR A 13 -54.64 -20.71 5.49
N MET A 14 -54.14 -21.36 4.42
CA MET A 14 -54.79 -22.13 3.32
C MET A 14 -56.12 -21.69 2.69
N ALA A 15 -56.18 -21.67 1.34
CA ALA A 15 -57.09 -22.52 0.54
C ALA A 15 -56.91 -22.37 -0.99
N ASP A 16 -56.93 -23.52 -1.68
CA ASP A 16 -56.96 -23.80 -3.11
C ASP A 16 -58.18 -23.24 -3.88
N GLY A 17 -58.04 -23.12 -5.22
CA GLY A 17 -59.19 -23.06 -6.13
C GLY A 17 -58.89 -22.57 -7.56
N ALA A 18 -58.52 -23.48 -8.47
CA ALA A 18 -58.76 -23.36 -9.91
C ALA A 18 -60.04 -24.17 -10.29
N PRO A 19 -60.53 -24.27 -11.55
CA PRO A 19 -60.28 -23.53 -12.81
C PRO A 19 -61.61 -23.14 -13.54
N GLN A 20 -61.57 -22.38 -14.65
CA GLN A 20 -62.28 -22.76 -15.91
C GLN A 20 -62.12 -21.77 -17.08
N LEU A 21 -62.28 -22.35 -18.28
CA LEU A 21 -62.04 -21.89 -19.64
C LEU A 21 -63.15 -21.00 -20.25
N GLY A 22 -62.76 -20.25 -21.29
CA GLY A 22 -63.62 -19.73 -22.37
C GLY A 22 -63.14 -18.35 -22.83
N ALA A 23 -63.06 -17.95 -24.09
CA ALA A 23 -63.26 -18.57 -25.39
C ALA A 23 -62.46 -17.72 -26.41
N ARG A 24 -62.10 -18.32 -27.55
CA ARG A 24 -61.49 -17.64 -28.71
C ARG A 24 -62.44 -16.63 -29.34
N MET A 25 -61.90 -15.50 -29.85
CA MET A 25 -62.28 -14.95 -31.15
C MET A 25 -61.19 -14.00 -31.69
N ASN A 26 -61.07 -14.00 -33.01
CA ASN A 26 -59.99 -13.51 -33.85
C ASN A 26 -60.49 -12.29 -34.64
N SER A 27 -59.69 -11.22 -34.77
CA SER A 27 -59.66 -10.35 -35.96
C SER A 27 -58.70 -9.16 -35.80
N GLY A 28 -57.92 -8.89 -36.85
CA GLY A 28 -57.72 -7.51 -37.31
C GLY A 28 -56.37 -6.85 -37.03
N SER A 29 -55.47 -6.99 -38.00
CA SER A 29 -54.34 -6.13 -38.35
C SER A 29 -54.44 -4.64 -37.98
N SER A 30 -53.37 -4.06 -37.41
CA SER A 30 -52.84 -2.75 -37.85
C SER A 30 -51.38 -2.59 -37.39
N GLN A 31 -50.50 -2.25 -38.33
CA GLN A 31 -49.13 -1.80 -38.09
C GLN A 31 -49.11 -0.52 -37.25
N GLY A 32 -48.18 -0.46 -36.29
CA GLY A 32 -47.86 0.75 -35.54
C GLY A 32 -46.49 0.60 -34.89
N ASN A 33 -45.48 1.22 -35.51
CA ASN A 33 -44.12 1.35 -34.99
C ASN A 33 -44.11 1.85 -33.55
N GLN A 34 -43.55 1.06 -32.63
CA GLN A 34 -43.02 1.58 -31.36
C GLN A 34 -41.60 1.04 -31.15
N MET A 35 -40.67 1.98 -31.34
CA MET A 35 -39.25 1.86 -31.14
C MET A 35 -38.98 1.74 -29.64
N SER A 36 -38.76 0.53 -29.13
CA SER A 36 -38.27 0.29 -27.78
C SER A 36 -36.74 0.24 -27.83
N ASN A 37 -36.14 1.33 -27.38
CA ASN A 37 -34.71 1.56 -27.29
C ASN A 37 -34.12 0.69 -26.17
N ILE A 38 -33.79 -0.57 -26.49
CA ILE A 38 -32.97 -1.41 -25.61
C ILE A 38 -31.51 -1.03 -25.86
N ASN A 39 -31.06 0.04 -25.21
CA ASN A 39 -29.63 0.36 -25.15
C ASN A 39 -28.97 -0.47 -24.05
N ASN A 40 -28.69 -1.73 -24.38
CA ASN A 40 -27.64 -2.50 -23.74
C ASN A 40 -26.32 -2.02 -24.33
N ASN A 41 -25.62 -1.13 -23.64
CA ASN A 41 -24.25 -0.76 -23.97
C ASN A 41 -23.46 -0.44 -22.68
N ASN A 42 -23.16 -1.49 -21.91
CA ASN A 42 -21.93 -1.53 -21.13
C ASN A 42 -20.77 -1.77 -22.11
N VAL A 43 -20.41 -0.73 -22.85
CA VAL A 43 -19.16 -0.70 -23.61
C VAL A 43 -18.06 -0.45 -22.58
N THR A 44 -17.42 -1.52 -22.13
CA THR A 44 -16.11 -1.45 -21.49
C THR A 44 -15.18 -0.68 -22.43
N ASP A 45 -14.62 0.43 -21.95
CA ASP A 45 -13.64 1.26 -22.66
C ASP A 45 -12.40 0.42 -23.03
N LYS A 46 -12.41 -0.17 -24.23
CA LYS A 46 -11.33 -1.01 -24.80
C LYS A 46 -10.38 -0.17 -25.66
N SER A 47 -9.93 0.99 -25.18
CA SER A 47 -9.12 1.91 -26.02
C SER A 47 -7.65 2.05 -25.61
N LYS A 48 -7.22 1.50 -24.47
CA LYS A 48 -5.80 1.55 -24.05
C LYS A 48 -5.22 0.15 -23.87
N PRO A 49 -4.02 -0.13 -24.42
CA PRO A 49 -3.33 -1.40 -24.16
C PRO A 49 -3.05 -1.54 -22.65
N PRO A 50 -3.13 -2.77 -22.10
CA PRO A 50 -2.88 -2.98 -20.68
C PRO A 50 -1.46 -2.53 -20.32
N LEU A 51 -1.33 -1.94 -19.13
CA LEU A 51 -0.05 -1.62 -18.52
C LEU A 51 0.57 -2.93 -18.02
N VAL A 52 1.69 -3.32 -18.62
CA VAL A 52 2.39 -4.58 -18.30
C VAL A 52 3.68 -4.25 -17.59
N PHE A 53 3.89 -4.87 -16.43
CA PHE A 53 5.09 -4.72 -15.63
C PHE A 53 5.88 -6.03 -15.61
N HIS A 54 7.20 -5.90 -15.60
CA HIS A 54 8.10 -7.03 -15.41
C HIS A 54 8.27 -7.30 -13.92
N CYS A 55 8.21 -8.56 -13.52
CA CYS A 55 8.41 -8.93 -12.13
C CYS A 55 9.31 -10.17 -11.95
N GLN A 56 10.00 -10.25 -10.82
CA GLN A 56 10.74 -11.42 -10.36
C GLN A 56 10.57 -11.61 -8.86
N LEU A 57 10.74 -12.83 -8.38
CA LEU A 57 10.98 -13.06 -6.96
C LEU A 57 12.41 -12.61 -6.64
N ALA A 58 12.57 -11.81 -5.58
CA ALA A 58 13.84 -11.18 -5.21
C ALA A 58 14.97 -12.18 -4.94
N HIS A 59 14.63 -13.39 -4.50
CA HIS A 59 15.58 -14.48 -4.25
C HIS A 59 16.03 -15.23 -5.52
N GLY A 60 15.45 -14.91 -6.67
CA GLY A 60 15.70 -15.51 -7.97
C GLY A 60 14.50 -16.28 -8.52
N SER A 61 14.03 -15.87 -9.70
CA SER A 61 13.04 -16.59 -10.53
C SER A 61 13.22 -16.19 -12.00
N PRO A 62 12.61 -16.90 -12.96
CA PRO A 62 12.35 -16.34 -14.27
C PRO A 62 11.57 -15.02 -14.19
N THR A 63 11.66 -14.19 -15.22
CA THR A 63 10.86 -12.96 -15.32
C THR A 63 9.42 -13.29 -15.63
N GLY A 64 8.51 -12.83 -14.78
CA GLY A 64 7.08 -12.83 -14.99
C GLY A 64 6.59 -11.51 -15.60
N LEU A 65 5.41 -11.55 -16.21
CA LEU A 65 4.69 -10.38 -16.70
C LEU A 65 3.37 -10.27 -15.96
N ILE A 66 3.14 -9.14 -15.31
CA ILE A 66 1.91 -8.87 -14.55
C ILE A 66 1.25 -7.62 -15.10
N HIS A 67 -0.08 -7.61 -15.11
CA HIS A 67 -0.92 -6.53 -15.60
C HIS A 67 -2.27 -6.54 -14.89
N ASP A 68 -3.10 -5.52 -15.15
CA ASP A 68 -4.47 -5.40 -14.65
C ASP A 68 -4.59 -5.45 -13.11
N PHE A 69 -3.86 -4.56 -12.44
CA PHE A 69 -4.00 -4.31 -11.01
C PHE A 69 -4.19 -2.80 -10.76
N SER A 70 -5.05 -2.47 -9.82
CA SER A 70 -5.44 -1.11 -9.43
C SER A 70 -5.13 -0.79 -7.96
N SER A 71 -4.62 -1.77 -7.22
CA SER A 71 -4.20 -1.62 -5.83
C SER A 71 -2.98 -2.49 -5.51
N VAL A 72 -2.29 -2.19 -4.40
CA VAL A 72 -1.17 -3.00 -3.90
C VAL A 72 -1.60 -4.44 -3.58
N ARG A 73 -2.84 -4.63 -3.12
CA ARG A 73 -3.41 -5.96 -2.88
C ARG A 73 -3.57 -6.75 -4.18
N GLU A 74 -4.16 -6.15 -5.20
CA GLU A 74 -4.28 -6.78 -6.53
C GLU A 74 -2.90 -7.04 -7.15
N LEU A 75 -1.94 -6.14 -6.94
CA LEU A 75 -0.54 -6.34 -7.36
C LEU A 75 0.03 -7.62 -6.74
N TYR A 76 -0.08 -7.81 -5.42
CA TYR A 76 0.40 -9.03 -4.77
C TYR A 76 -0.36 -10.27 -5.25
N GLN A 77 -1.66 -10.17 -5.51
CA GLN A 77 -2.42 -11.26 -6.11
C GLN A 77 -1.87 -11.63 -7.50
N LYS A 78 -1.57 -10.64 -8.36
CA LYS A 78 -1.01 -10.89 -9.70
C LYS A 78 0.39 -11.48 -9.67
N ILE A 79 1.22 -11.06 -8.72
CA ILE A 79 2.54 -11.67 -8.49
C ILE A 79 2.37 -13.12 -8.03
N ALA A 80 1.46 -13.36 -7.07
CA ALA A 80 1.18 -14.69 -6.54
C ALA A 80 0.69 -15.67 -7.63
N GLU A 81 -0.26 -15.22 -8.47
CA GLU A 81 -0.75 -15.95 -9.65
C GLU A 81 0.39 -16.23 -10.65
N CYS A 82 1.27 -15.26 -10.90
CA CYS A 82 2.37 -15.39 -11.86
C CYS A 82 3.43 -16.41 -11.45
N PHE A 83 3.65 -16.61 -10.15
CA PHE A 83 4.70 -17.48 -9.62
C PHE A 83 4.19 -18.74 -8.92
N ASP A 84 2.88 -19.00 -8.95
CA ASP A 84 2.24 -20.13 -8.28
C ASP A 84 2.60 -20.21 -6.78
N ILE A 85 2.49 -19.06 -6.09
CA ILE A 85 2.71 -18.93 -4.65
C ILE A 85 1.48 -18.31 -3.97
N SER A 86 1.43 -18.36 -2.64
CA SER A 86 0.39 -17.67 -1.88
C SER A 86 0.68 -16.17 -1.77
N GLU A 87 -0.33 -15.31 -1.92
CA GLU A 87 -0.23 -13.87 -1.64
C GLU A 87 0.35 -13.60 -0.24
N LYS A 88 -0.01 -14.45 0.73
CA LYS A 88 0.47 -14.38 2.13
C LYS A 88 1.96 -14.70 2.28
N ASP A 89 2.59 -15.22 1.23
CA ASP A 89 4.03 -15.47 1.22
C ASP A 89 4.81 -14.23 0.76
N ILE A 90 4.17 -13.22 0.18
CA ILE A 90 4.83 -11.99 -0.25
C ILE A 90 4.89 -11.01 0.94
N LEU A 91 6.11 -10.61 1.32
CA LEU A 91 6.34 -9.63 2.37
C LEU A 91 6.18 -8.20 1.86
N PHE A 92 6.95 -7.82 0.84
CA PHE A 92 6.92 -6.49 0.23
C PHE A 92 7.56 -6.55 -1.15
N CYS A 93 7.45 -5.45 -1.90
CA CYS A 93 8.10 -5.28 -3.19
C CYS A 93 9.13 -4.15 -3.15
N THR A 94 10.23 -4.33 -3.87
CA THR A 94 11.17 -3.27 -4.22
C THR A 94 11.16 -3.04 -5.73
N LEU A 95 11.40 -1.81 -6.14
CA LEU A 95 11.45 -1.41 -7.55
C LEU A 95 12.91 -1.38 -8.01
N ASN A 96 13.20 -1.95 -9.17
CA ASN A 96 14.50 -1.94 -9.83
C ASN A 96 15.68 -2.53 -9.01
N SER A 97 15.41 -3.23 -7.91
CA SER A 97 16.42 -3.87 -7.07
C SER A 97 15.88 -5.16 -6.47
N HIS A 98 16.63 -6.25 -6.59
CA HIS A 98 16.34 -7.53 -5.92
C HIS A 98 16.85 -7.57 -4.48
N LYS A 99 17.63 -6.56 -4.06
CA LYS A 99 18.14 -6.47 -2.69
C LYS A 99 17.04 -5.91 -1.79
N VAL A 100 17.17 -6.17 -0.49
CA VAL A 100 16.38 -5.49 0.54
C VAL A 100 16.90 -4.05 0.64
N ASP A 101 16.46 -3.22 -0.30
CA ASP A 101 16.83 -1.81 -0.43
C ASP A 101 15.60 -0.95 -0.16
N MET A 102 15.52 -0.42 1.06
CA MET A 102 14.36 0.35 1.53
C MET A 102 14.23 1.70 0.85
N ALA A 103 15.26 2.20 0.17
CA ALA A 103 15.17 3.40 -0.67
C ALA A 103 14.40 3.12 -1.97
N ARG A 104 14.28 1.84 -2.36
CA ARG A 104 13.48 1.41 -3.51
C ARG A 104 12.26 0.60 -3.12
N LEU A 105 11.82 0.71 -1.86
CA LEU A 105 10.59 0.09 -1.42
C LEU A 105 9.41 0.66 -2.22
N LEU A 106 8.47 -0.20 -2.62
CA LEU A 106 7.22 0.25 -3.22
C LEU A 106 6.47 1.16 -2.24
N GLY A 107 6.29 2.44 -2.61
CA GLY A 107 5.71 3.48 -1.76
C GLY A 107 4.47 4.15 -2.35
N GLY A 108 3.63 3.41 -3.07
CA GLY A 108 2.39 3.92 -3.67
C GLY A 108 2.49 4.37 -5.14
N GLN A 109 3.70 4.42 -5.70
CA GLN A 109 3.95 4.73 -7.12
C GLN A 109 4.82 3.66 -7.78
N ILE A 110 4.53 3.41 -9.06
CA ILE A 110 5.32 2.53 -9.93
C ILE A 110 5.55 3.25 -11.25
N GLY A 111 6.80 3.53 -11.62
CA GLY A 111 7.14 4.02 -12.95
C GLY A 111 6.72 3.02 -14.03
N LEU A 112 6.27 3.49 -15.19
CA LEU A 112 5.70 2.59 -16.22
C LEU A 112 6.71 1.57 -16.75
N ASP A 113 8.01 1.85 -16.62
CA ASP A 113 9.12 0.97 -17.01
C ASP A 113 9.81 0.28 -15.82
N ASP A 114 9.26 0.42 -14.60
CA ASP A 114 9.87 -0.16 -13.40
C ASP A 114 9.80 -1.69 -13.41
N PHE A 115 10.87 -2.29 -12.90
CA PHE A 115 10.96 -3.72 -12.66
C PHE A 115 10.61 -4.03 -11.21
N ILE A 116 9.65 -4.91 -10.97
CA ILE A 116 9.14 -5.22 -9.64
C ILE A 116 9.85 -6.47 -9.09
N PHE A 117 10.44 -6.37 -7.90
CA PHE A 117 11.03 -7.50 -7.19
C PHE A 117 10.23 -7.83 -5.93
N ALA A 118 9.63 -9.01 -5.89
CA ALA A 118 8.81 -9.46 -4.77
C ALA A 118 9.66 -10.24 -3.75
N HIS A 119 9.71 -9.75 -2.52
CA HIS A 119 10.38 -10.39 -1.39
C HIS A 119 9.41 -11.34 -0.70
N ARG A 120 9.73 -12.63 -0.65
CA ARG A 120 8.89 -13.64 -0.01
C ARG A 120 9.35 -13.95 1.42
N LYS A 121 8.43 -14.49 2.23
CA LYS A 121 8.69 -15.07 3.54
C LYS A 121 9.75 -16.16 3.46
N GLY A 122 10.77 -15.97 4.28
CA GLY A 122 11.84 -16.93 4.53
C GLY A 122 11.72 -17.54 5.91
N ARG A 123 12.84 -17.58 6.63
CA ARG A 123 12.92 -18.30 7.89
C ARG A 123 12.31 -17.49 9.03
N PRO A 124 11.42 -18.08 9.84
CA PRO A 124 10.99 -17.47 11.08
C PRO A 124 12.10 -17.55 12.15
N LYS A 125 12.23 -16.50 12.95
CA LYS A 125 13.11 -16.41 14.11
C LYS A 125 12.34 -15.82 15.28
N GLU A 126 12.70 -16.24 16.48
CA GLU A 126 12.06 -15.80 17.72
C GLU A 126 13.15 -15.35 18.67
N ILE A 127 13.04 -14.11 19.13
CA ILE A 127 14.10 -13.41 19.86
C ILE A 127 13.48 -12.78 21.10
N GLU A 128 14.09 -13.04 22.24
CA GLU A 128 13.78 -12.41 23.52
C GLU A 128 14.65 -11.15 23.70
N ILE A 129 14.03 -10.04 24.08
CA ILE A 129 14.66 -8.72 24.13
C ILE A 129 14.30 -8.04 25.45
N VAL A 130 15.31 -7.52 26.14
CA VAL A 130 15.12 -6.66 27.31
C VAL A 130 15.05 -5.20 26.85
N LYS A 131 13.94 -4.52 27.14
CA LYS A 131 13.78 -3.10 26.80
C LYS A 131 14.56 -2.22 27.80
N SER A 132 15.85 -2.01 27.54
CA SER A 132 16.73 -1.25 28.44
C SER A 132 16.61 0.27 28.35
N GLN A 133 15.93 0.79 27.32
CA GLN A 133 15.71 2.21 27.04
C GLN A 133 14.30 2.40 26.48
N ASP A 134 13.78 3.62 26.56
CA ASP A 134 12.43 3.94 26.06
C ASP A 134 12.27 3.68 24.56
N ALA A 135 13.31 3.96 23.77
CA ALA A 135 13.34 3.74 22.33
C ALA A 135 14.12 2.47 21.97
N LEU A 136 13.50 1.59 21.18
CA LEU A 136 14.15 0.39 20.64
C LEU A 136 15.13 0.72 19.50
N GLY A 137 14.94 1.85 18.82
CA GLY A 137 15.69 2.22 17.61
C GLY A 137 15.19 1.56 16.33
N LEU A 138 13.87 1.36 16.23
CA LEU A 138 13.21 0.80 15.05
C LEU A 138 12.40 1.86 14.33
N THR A 139 12.43 1.79 13.00
CA THR A 139 11.45 2.46 12.14
C THR A 139 10.65 1.41 11.41
N ILE A 140 9.34 1.41 11.64
CA ILE A 140 8.43 0.40 11.10
C ILE A 140 7.67 0.97 9.90
N THR A 141 7.48 0.13 8.89
CA THR A 141 6.60 0.40 7.76
C THR A 141 5.74 -0.83 7.50
N ASP A 142 4.79 -0.77 6.58
CA ASP A 142 4.03 -1.95 6.15
C ASP A 142 3.87 -2.00 4.63
N ASN A 143 3.37 -3.14 4.17
CA ASN A 143 3.22 -3.44 2.76
C ASN A 143 1.84 -3.06 2.20
N GLY A 144 1.00 -2.36 2.96
CA GLY A 144 -0.39 -2.08 2.60
C GLY A 144 -1.33 -3.30 2.57
N ALA A 145 -0.83 -4.50 2.88
CA ALA A 145 -1.55 -5.77 2.84
C ALA A 145 -1.46 -6.56 4.16
N GLY A 146 -1.20 -5.87 5.27
CA GLY A 146 -1.25 -6.41 6.62
C GLY A 146 0.06 -7.00 7.16
N TYR A 147 1.19 -6.73 6.51
CA TYR A 147 2.52 -7.08 7.04
C TYR A 147 3.34 -5.84 7.37
N ALA A 148 3.54 -5.59 8.66
CA ALA A 148 4.49 -4.61 9.16
C ALA A 148 5.91 -5.19 9.23
N PHE A 149 6.92 -4.43 8.83
CA PHE A 149 8.31 -4.86 8.80
C PHE A 149 9.27 -3.71 9.12
N ILE A 150 10.50 -4.09 9.46
CA ILE A 150 11.55 -3.15 9.86
C ILE A 150 12.09 -2.43 8.62
N LYS A 151 11.90 -1.12 8.53
CA LYS A 151 12.45 -0.28 7.45
C LYS A 151 13.83 0.25 7.78
N ARG A 152 14.07 0.64 9.03
CA ARG A 152 15.36 1.16 9.51
C ARG A 152 15.63 0.65 10.92
N ILE A 153 16.92 0.44 11.20
CA ILE A 153 17.45 0.20 12.54
C ILE A 153 18.41 1.36 12.80
N LYS A 154 18.22 2.05 13.93
CA LYS A 154 19.07 3.16 14.35
C LYS A 154 20.39 2.60 14.88
N GLU A 155 21.51 3.11 14.41
CA GLU A 155 22.85 2.75 14.92
C GLU A 155 22.94 2.94 16.45
N ASP A 156 23.70 2.06 17.09
CA ASP A 156 23.94 2.01 18.54
C ASP A 156 22.71 1.76 19.42
N SER A 157 21.55 1.51 18.82
CA SER A 157 20.29 1.23 19.52
C SER A 157 20.25 -0.16 20.16
N ILE A 158 19.18 -0.45 20.91
CA ILE A 158 18.95 -1.78 21.51
C ILE A 158 18.93 -2.84 20.42
N ILE A 159 18.21 -2.58 19.32
CA ILE A 159 18.00 -3.54 18.25
C ILE A 159 19.24 -3.69 17.37
N ASP A 160 19.99 -2.62 17.15
CA ASP A 160 21.24 -2.64 16.37
C ASP A 160 22.28 -3.61 16.95
N ARG A 161 22.30 -3.74 18.27
CA ARG A 161 23.19 -4.67 19.00
C ARG A 161 22.78 -6.14 18.87
N ILE A 162 21.64 -6.44 18.25
CA ILE A 162 21.11 -7.79 18.07
C ILE A 162 21.31 -8.19 16.60
N GLU A 163 22.42 -8.88 16.30
CA GLU A 163 22.82 -9.25 14.93
C GLU A 163 21.76 -10.02 14.13
N HIS A 164 20.84 -10.69 14.81
CA HIS A 164 19.81 -11.50 14.19
C HIS A 164 18.57 -10.71 13.75
N ILE A 165 18.45 -9.43 14.12
CA ILE A 165 17.36 -8.55 13.66
C ILE A 165 17.88 -7.71 12.51
N CYS A 166 17.18 -7.75 11.38
CA CYS A 166 17.62 -7.12 10.14
C CYS A 166 16.52 -6.23 9.56
N VAL A 167 16.95 -5.23 8.80
CA VAL A 167 16.05 -4.48 7.89
C VAL A 167 15.38 -5.46 6.93
N GLY A 168 14.07 -5.29 6.74
CA GLY A 168 13.20 -6.17 5.96
C GLY A 168 12.52 -7.28 6.74
N ASP A 169 12.87 -7.51 8.01
CA ASP A 169 12.19 -8.51 8.82
C ASP A 169 10.73 -8.12 9.08
N HIS A 170 9.81 -9.01 8.73
CA HIS A 170 8.40 -8.88 9.07
C HIS A 170 8.16 -9.24 10.54
N ILE A 171 7.47 -8.35 11.25
CA ILE A 171 7.06 -8.57 12.64
C ILE A 171 5.77 -9.39 12.63
N GLU A 172 5.90 -10.70 12.85
CA GLU A 172 4.76 -11.63 12.81
C GLU A 172 4.04 -11.70 14.16
N LYS A 173 4.80 -11.71 15.27
CA LYS A 173 4.22 -11.69 16.63
C LYS A 173 5.03 -10.85 17.61
N LEU A 174 4.32 -10.27 18.58
CA LEU A 174 4.87 -9.60 19.76
C LEU A 174 4.27 -10.25 21.00
N ASN A 175 5.09 -10.83 21.89
CA ASN A 175 4.62 -11.57 23.09
C ASN A 175 3.56 -12.63 22.77
N GLY A 176 3.73 -13.34 21.66
CA GLY A 176 2.77 -14.34 21.15
C GLY A 176 1.51 -13.76 20.49
N GLN A 177 1.23 -12.46 20.62
CA GLN A 177 0.12 -11.79 19.94
C GLN A 177 0.43 -11.64 18.45
N ASN A 178 -0.51 -12.05 17.60
CA ASN A 178 -0.38 -11.97 16.15
C ASN A 178 -0.46 -10.51 15.66
N MET A 179 0.54 -10.08 14.90
CA MET A 179 0.65 -8.74 14.31
C MET A 179 0.16 -8.70 12.87
N VAL A 180 -0.10 -9.85 12.23
CA VAL A 180 -0.66 -9.91 10.88
C VAL A 180 -2.02 -9.22 10.82
N GLY A 181 -2.18 -8.34 9.84
CA GLY A 181 -3.37 -7.51 9.62
C GLY A 181 -3.34 -6.17 10.35
N LYS A 182 -2.36 -5.94 11.23
CA LYS A 182 -2.15 -4.63 11.87
C LYS A 182 -1.37 -3.70 10.94
N ARG A 183 -1.68 -2.41 11.01
CA ARG A 183 -0.89 -1.37 10.35
C ARG A 183 0.41 -1.11 11.11
N HIS A 184 1.41 -0.59 10.41
CA HIS A 184 2.72 -0.28 10.99
C HIS A 184 2.63 0.62 12.23
N PHE A 185 1.72 1.60 12.26
CA PHE A 185 1.55 2.51 13.41
C PHE A 185 1.00 1.79 14.65
N GLU A 186 0.12 0.80 14.49
CA GLU A 186 -0.34 -0.03 15.61
C GLU A 186 0.83 -0.83 16.18
N VAL A 187 1.62 -1.47 15.31
CA VAL A 187 2.78 -2.27 15.72
C VAL A 187 3.83 -1.40 16.40
N ALA A 188 4.13 -0.21 15.86
CA ALA A 188 5.05 0.74 16.46
C ALA A 188 4.58 1.21 17.83
N ARG A 189 3.29 1.54 17.98
CA ARG A 189 2.69 1.89 19.27
C ARG A 189 2.81 0.75 20.28
N MET A 190 2.47 -0.48 19.89
CA MET A 190 2.59 -1.63 20.78
C MET A 190 4.02 -1.87 21.26
N LEU A 191 5.03 -1.66 20.42
CA LEU A 191 6.44 -1.73 20.81
C LEU A 191 6.86 -0.58 21.75
N LYS A 192 6.31 0.62 21.51
CA LYS A 192 6.54 1.80 22.35
C LYS A 192 5.93 1.63 23.75
N ASP A 193 4.75 1.01 23.84
CA ASP A 193 4.00 0.82 25.08
C ASP A 193 4.59 -0.27 26.01
N ILE A 194 5.55 -1.06 25.55
CA ILE A 194 6.29 -2.01 26.39
C ILE A 194 7.04 -1.22 27.49
N PRO A 195 6.91 -1.55 28.77
CA PRO A 195 7.62 -0.84 29.83
C PRO A 195 9.14 -1.03 29.73
N THR A 196 9.89 0.04 30.01
CA THR A 196 11.36 -0.04 30.15
C THR A 196 11.70 -0.92 31.36
N GLY A 197 12.64 -1.86 31.16
CA GLY A 197 13.03 -2.89 32.12
C GLY A 197 12.38 -4.25 31.88
N GLU A 198 11.27 -4.32 31.13
CA GLU A 198 10.58 -5.57 30.83
C GLU A 198 11.25 -6.35 29.69
N THR A 199 11.01 -7.65 29.70
CA THR A 199 11.44 -8.56 28.64
C THR A 199 10.25 -8.88 27.74
N PHE A 200 10.47 -8.84 26.42
CA PHE A 200 9.45 -9.17 25.44
C PHE A 200 10.02 -10.08 24.34
N THR A 201 9.14 -10.82 23.67
CA THR A 201 9.51 -11.71 22.57
C THR A 201 9.01 -11.17 21.24
N LEU A 202 9.90 -11.15 20.24
CA LEU A 202 9.57 -10.88 18.85
C LEU A 202 9.70 -12.14 18.02
N ARG A 203 8.62 -12.49 17.33
CA ARG A 203 8.67 -13.45 16.23
C ARG A 203 8.76 -12.69 14.92
N LEU A 204 9.90 -12.83 14.26
CA LEU A 204 10.21 -12.17 13.00
C LEU A 204 10.27 -13.19 11.86
N VAL A 205 9.94 -12.76 10.65
CA VAL A 205 10.11 -13.56 9.43
C VAL A 205 11.00 -12.78 8.47
N GLU A 206 12.20 -13.30 8.21
CA GLU A 206 13.14 -12.64 7.29
C GLU A 206 12.73 -12.88 5.83
N PRO A 207 13.02 -11.95 4.90
CA PRO A 207 12.85 -12.21 3.47
C PRO A 207 13.85 -13.28 3.01
N VAL A 208 13.42 -14.16 2.10
CA VAL A 208 14.35 -15.13 1.50
C VAL A 208 15.47 -14.38 0.79
N ARG A 209 16.71 -14.64 1.21
CA ARG A 209 17.91 -14.10 0.56
C ARG A 209 18.34 -15.04 -0.55
N SER A 210 18.74 -14.51 -1.70
CA SER A 210 19.36 -15.31 -2.76
C SER A 210 20.63 -15.99 -2.25
N GLY A 211 20.76 -17.31 -2.42
CA GLY A 211 22.04 -18.03 -2.24
C GLY A 211 23.09 -17.68 -3.30
N PHE A 212 22.69 -16.90 -4.33
CA PHE A 212 23.50 -16.50 -5.48
C PHE A 212 23.77 -14.99 -5.51
N GLN A 213 24.17 -14.38 -4.39
CA GLN A 213 24.48 -12.94 -4.30
C GLN A 213 25.54 -12.44 -5.31
N GLY A 214 26.21 -13.34 -6.04
CA GLY A 214 27.18 -13.03 -7.09
C GLY A 214 26.70 -13.18 -8.54
N ILE A 215 25.47 -13.67 -8.79
CA ILE A 215 24.94 -13.86 -10.16
C ILE A 215 23.61 -13.11 -10.30
N GLY A 216 23.65 -11.79 -10.12
CA GLY A 216 22.61 -10.93 -10.67
C GLY A 216 22.77 -10.82 -12.19
N PRO A 217 21.72 -10.49 -12.97
CA PRO A 217 21.92 -9.97 -14.31
C PRO A 217 22.91 -8.81 -14.18
N ARG A 218 24.07 -8.92 -14.84
CA ARG A 218 25.09 -7.88 -14.81
C ARG A 218 24.42 -6.59 -15.28
N SER A 219 24.13 -5.70 -14.34
CA SER A 219 24.03 -4.25 -14.58
C SER A 219 25.42 -3.74 -14.97
N GLY A 220 25.98 -4.31 -16.03
CA GLY A 220 27.14 -3.79 -16.71
C GLY A 220 26.61 -2.76 -17.70
N SER A 221 26.87 -1.51 -17.38
CA SER A 221 26.99 -0.36 -18.29
C SER A 221 26.76 -0.72 -19.77
N ARG A 222 25.51 -0.58 -20.21
CA ARG A 222 25.18 -0.33 -21.62
C ARG A 222 24.50 1.02 -21.62
N ALA A 223 25.29 2.07 -21.80
CA ALA A 223 25.39 2.70 -23.12
C ALA A 223 23.99 3.01 -23.65
N SER A 224 23.58 4.26 -23.43
CA SER A 224 22.63 4.96 -24.29
C SER A 224 22.93 4.58 -25.75
N GLY A 225 22.00 3.87 -26.39
CA GLY A 225 22.16 3.42 -27.77
C GLY A 225 22.05 1.91 -27.96
N SER A 226 20.89 1.32 -27.71
CA SER A 226 20.32 0.24 -28.54
C SER A 226 18.95 -0.13 -27.98
N GLY A 227 17.90 0.12 -28.77
CA GLY A 227 16.54 -0.25 -28.42
C GLY A 227 16.44 -1.76 -28.22
N MET A 228 15.96 -2.15 -27.05
CA MET A 228 15.31 -3.46 -26.88
C MET A 228 14.11 -3.50 -27.83
N PRO A 229 14.05 -4.45 -28.78
CA PRO A 229 12.88 -4.60 -29.63
C PRO A 229 11.75 -5.21 -28.78
N GLY A 230 10.93 -4.35 -28.16
CA GLY A 230 9.75 -4.78 -27.41
C GLY A 230 9.27 -3.85 -26.30
N GLY A 231 10.05 -2.84 -25.89
CA GLY A 231 9.58 -1.82 -24.96
C GLY A 231 8.48 -0.99 -25.60
N ARG A 232 7.22 -1.23 -25.26
CA ARG A 232 6.13 -0.30 -25.60
C ARG A 232 6.47 1.01 -24.91
N ASN A 233 6.68 2.05 -25.71
CA ASN A 233 7.01 3.38 -25.20
C ASN A 233 5.74 3.99 -24.57
N TYR A 234 5.48 3.68 -23.30
CA TYR A 234 4.41 4.31 -22.54
C TYR A 234 4.84 5.73 -22.20
N GLY A 235 4.57 6.68 -23.11
CA GLY A 235 4.75 8.10 -22.87
C GLY A 235 6.21 8.59 -22.83
N SER A 236 6.42 9.71 -22.12
CA SER A 236 7.71 10.43 -22.04
C SER A 236 8.72 9.81 -21.05
N GLY A 237 8.40 8.65 -20.44
CA GLY A 237 9.18 8.03 -19.37
C GLY A 237 9.07 8.74 -18.01
N LYS A 238 8.21 9.76 -17.89
CA LYS A 238 7.95 10.54 -16.66
C LYS A 238 6.59 10.26 -16.02
N GLU A 239 5.90 9.25 -16.51
CA GLU A 239 4.58 8.84 -16.00
C GLU A 239 4.76 7.72 -14.97
N THR A 240 3.86 7.70 -13.99
CA THR A 240 3.84 6.70 -12.92
C THR A 240 2.42 6.21 -12.72
N LEU A 241 2.25 4.93 -12.45
CA LEU A 241 1.02 4.36 -11.92
C LEU A 241 0.98 4.66 -10.42
N ARG A 242 0.05 5.50 -9.98
CA ARG A 242 -0.15 5.81 -8.57
C ARG A 242 -1.36 5.09 -8.01
N PHE A 243 -1.19 4.42 -6.87
CA PHE A 243 -2.28 3.89 -6.06
C PHE A 243 -2.87 4.99 -5.19
N LYS A 244 -4.20 5.16 -5.23
CA LYS A 244 -4.93 6.10 -4.38
C LYS A 244 -5.62 5.34 -3.26
N ALA A 245 -5.80 5.99 -2.11
CA ALA A 245 -6.48 5.42 -0.95
C ALA A 245 -7.93 4.98 -1.23
N ASN A 246 -8.59 5.56 -2.23
CA ASN A 246 -9.94 5.16 -2.67
C ASN A 246 -9.98 3.85 -3.48
N GLY A 247 -8.85 3.14 -3.61
CA GLY A 247 -8.74 1.87 -4.30
C GLY A 247 -8.58 1.98 -5.81
N ASN A 248 -8.47 3.20 -6.36
CA ASN A 248 -8.20 3.41 -7.78
C ASN A 248 -6.71 3.58 -8.04
N ALA A 249 -6.25 3.14 -9.20
CA ALA A 249 -4.93 3.51 -9.75
C ALA A 249 -5.09 4.46 -10.93
N GLN A 250 -4.22 5.47 -11.00
CA GLN A 250 -4.22 6.44 -12.10
C GLN A 250 -2.80 6.65 -12.61
N ILE A 251 -2.68 6.91 -13.92
CA ILE A 251 -1.43 7.36 -14.51
C ILE A 251 -1.30 8.85 -14.20
N GLU A 252 -0.28 9.20 -13.42
CA GLU A 252 0.05 10.57 -13.06
C GLU A 252 1.51 10.88 -13.40
N PRO A 253 1.86 12.16 -13.64
CA PRO A 253 3.25 12.56 -13.69
C PRO A 253 3.98 12.13 -12.41
N GLN A 254 5.23 11.71 -12.57
CA GLN A 254 6.13 11.53 -11.43
C GLN A 254 6.15 12.82 -10.60
N PHE A 255 6.27 12.66 -9.27
CA PHE A 255 6.45 13.79 -8.38
C PHE A 255 7.62 14.67 -8.80
N ASP A 256 7.43 15.98 -8.70
CA ASP A 256 8.52 16.92 -8.87
C ASP A 256 9.46 16.87 -7.66
N GLU A 257 10.66 17.43 -7.82
CA GLU A 257 11.71 17.39 -6.80
C GLU A 257 11.26 18.01 -5.47
N ALA A 258 10.43 19.05 -5.54
CA ALA A 258 9.87 19.70 -4.37
C ALA A 258 8.90 18.80 -3.60
N THR A 259 8.00 18.11 -4.30
CA THR A 259 7.08 17.16 -3.68
C THR A 259 7.84 15.98 -3.08
N VAL A 260 8.85 15.44 -3.78
CA VAL A 260 9.70 14.36 -3.24
C VAL A 260 10.39 14.81 -1.95
N ALA A 261 11.01 15.99 -1.95
CA ALA A 261 11.68 16.54 -0.77
C ALA A 261 10.71 16.81 0.39
N GLY A 262 9.49 17.26 0.09
CA GLY A 262 8.43 17.47 1.06
C GLY A 262 7.94 16.18 1.72
N ILE A 263 7.66 15.16 0.92
CA ILE A 263 7.27 13.83 1.38
C ILE A 263 8.37 13.19 2.24
N GLU A 264 9.64 13.36 1.86
CA GLU A 264 10.77 12.88 2.66
C GLU A 264 10.88 13.62 4.00
N ALA A 265 10.71 14.94 4.00
CA ALA A 265 10.71 15.74 5.23
C ALA A 265 9.57 15.34 6.18
N ILE A 266 8.36 15.13 5.65
CA ILE A 266 7.21 14.62 6.42
C ILE A 266 7.52 13.25 7.01
N ASN A 267 8.10 12.33 6.22
CA ASN A 267 8.49 11.01 6.72
C ASN A 267 9.53 11.07 7.84
N ASN A 268 10.50 11.98 7.77
CA ASN A 268 11.49 12.17 8.83
C ASN A 268 10.85 12.67 10.14
N LEU A 269 9.82 13.51 10.04
CA LEU A 269 9.03 13.95 11.19
C LEU A 269 8.20 12.79 11.79
N LEU A 270 7.51 12.02 10.94
CA LEU A 270 6.74 10.83 11.36
C LEU A 270 7.63 9.77 12.05
N GLU A 271 8.83 9.59 11.52
CA GLU A 271 9.83 8.67 12.07
C GLU A 271 10.29 9.12 13.45
N SER A 272 10.55 10.41 13.61
CA SER A 272 10.98 10.99 14.89
C SER A 272 9.86 10.96 15.94
N PHE A 273 8.61 11.22 15.54
CA PHE A 273 7.48 11.34 16.45
C PHE A 273 6.87 9.97 16.84
N MET A 274 6.74 9.06 15.88
CA MET A 274 6.02 7.78 16.05
C MET A 274 6.86 6.54 15.75
N GLY A 275 8.08 6.67 15.23
CA GLY A 275 8.89 5.52 14.81
C GLY A 275 8.34 4.82 13.57
N ILE A 276 7.61 5.55 12.71
CA ILE A 276 7.05 5.00 11.47
C ILE A 276 7.56 5.72 10.24
N ASN A 277 7.52 5.05 9.10
CA ASN A 277 7.79 5.68 7.81
C ASN A 277 6.83 5.10 6.77
N ASP A 278 5.90 5.93 6.30
CA ASP A 278 4.83 5.57 5.37
C ASP A 278 4.74 6.64 4.28
N THR A 279 5.16 6.27 3.08
CA THR A 279 5.18 7.16 1.92
C THR A 279 3.78 7.51 1.44
N GLU A 280 2.80 6.62 1.58
CA GLU A 280 1.42 6.91 1.19
C GLU A 280 0.80 7.91 2.16
N LEU A 281 0.97 7.70 3.47
CA LEU A 281 0.55 8.64 4.50
C LEU A 281 1.21 10.02 4.32
N ALA A 282 2.53 10.04 4.12
CA ALA A 282 3.27 11.29 3.91
C ALA A 282 2.82 12.03 2.63
N SER A 283 2.48 11.29 1.56
CA SER A 283 1.91 11.86 0.35
C SER A 283 0.52 12.47 0.59
N GLN A 284 -0.33 11.82 1.38
CA GLN A 284 -1.64 12.36 1.75
C GLN A 284 -1.52 13.63 2.58
N ILE A 285 -0.60 13.66 3.55
CA ILE A 285 -0.30 14.86 4.36
C ILE A 285 0.18 16.00 3.45
N TRP A 286 1.07 15.70 2.50
CA TRP A 286 1.52 16.67 1.49
C TRP A 286 0.35 17.21 0.67
N ASP A 287 -0.47 16.34 0.09
CA ASP A 287 -1.60 16.73 -0.76
C ASP A 287 -2.62 17.61 -0.02
N LEU A 288 -2.86 17.35 1.27
CA LEU A 288 -3.74 18.18 2.11
C LEU A 288 -3.17 19.57 2.42
N GLY A 289 -1.85 19.69 2.50
CA GLY A 289 -1.16 20.93 2.87
C GLY A 289 -0.66 21.78 1.70
N ASP A 290 -0.34 21.18 0.56
CA ASP A 290 0.29 21.89 -0.57
C ASP A 290 -0.54 23.10 -1.04
N GLN A 291 -1.86 22.93 -1.10
CA GLN A 291 -2.81 23.97 -1.51
C GLN A 291 -3.24 24.93 -0.39
N LYS A 292 -2.69 24.80 0.82
CA LYS A 292 -3.07 25.64 1.96
C LYS A 292 -2.19 26.88 2.07
N SER A 293 -2.73 27.91 2.72
CA SER A 293 -2.07 29.21 2.84
C SER A 293 -1.37 29.41 4.19
N ASN A 294 -1.90 28.76 5.24
CA ASN A 294 -1.46 28.94 6.62
C ASN A 294 -1.64 27.64 7.43
N SER A 295 -1.04 27.59 8.62
CA SER A 295 -1.06 26.42 9.50
C SER A 295 -2.45 26.09 10.05
N MET A 296 -3.33 27.09 10.20
CA MET A 296 -4.69 26.88 10.72
C MET A 296 -5.56 26.15 9.68
N ASP A 297 -5.54 26.60 8.42
CA ASP A 297 -6.25 25.93 7.33
C ASP A 297 -5.75 24.48 7.11
N PHE A 298 -4.47 24.25 7.40
CA PHE A 298 -3.85 22.93 7.33
C PHE A 298 -4.28 22.03 8.49
N ALA A 299 -4.28 22.54 9.73
CA ALA A 299 -4.81 21.83 10.89
C ALA A 299 -6.28 21.43 10.67
N GLU A 300 -7.11 22.38 10.23
CA GLU A 300 -8.51 22.11 9.89
C GLU A 300 -8.65 21.05 8.77
N ALA A 301 -7.74 21.02 7.80
CA ALA A 301 -7.76 20.00 6.75
C ALA A 301 -7.38 18.60 7.25
N ILE A 302 -6.46 18.50 8.22
CA ILE A 302 -6.12 17.25 8.89
C ILE A 302 -7.32 16.75 9.70
N ASP A 303 -7.92 17.63 10.51
CA ASP A 303 -9.05 17.28 11.38
C ASP A 303 -10.29 16.86 10.59
N ASN A 304 -10.50 17.42 9.39
CA ASN A 304 -11.60 17.05 8.50
C ASN A 304 -11.28 15.86 7.59
N SER A 305 -10.20 15.12 7.85
CA SER A 305 -9.76 13.97 7.05
C SER A 305 -9.64 12.70 7.88
N ASP A 306 -9.38 11.57 7.22
CA ASP A 306 -9.12 10.29 7.90
C ASP A 306 -7.86 10.35 8.82
N LEU A 307 -7.06 11.41 8.69
CA LEU A 307 -5.87 11.64 9.50
C LEU A 307 -6.18 12.12 10.94
N GLU A 308 -7.39 12.61 11.22
CA GLU A 308 -7.82 12.98 12.58
C GLU A 308 -7.61 11.81 13.57
N SER A 309 -7.83 10.58 13.09
CA SER A 309 -7.67 9.34 13.88
C SER A 309 -6.26 9.10 14.41
N PHE A 310 -5.24 9.73 13.82
CA PHE A 310 -3.86 9.64 14.30
C PHE A 310 -3.63 10.51 15.55
N GLY A 311 -4.48 11.50 15.83
CA GLY A 311 -4.40 12.35 17.01
C GLY A 311 -3.09 13.13 17.08
N PHE A 312 -2.66 13.72 15.96
CA PHE A 312 -1.49 14.59 15.93
C PHE A 312 -1.66 15.78 16.89
N THR A 313 -0.59 16.15 17.58
CA THR A 313 -0.62 17.33 18.45
C THR A 313 -0.48 18.60 17.63
N ASP A 314 -1.01 19.73 18.13
CA ASP A 314 -0.90 21.04 17.48
C ASP A 314 0.57 21.40 17.15
N ASP A 315 1.49 21.15 18.08
CA ASP A 315 2.92 21.37 17.90
C ASP A 315 3.47 20.55 16.70
N PHE A 316 3.04 19.29 16.58
CA PHE A 316 3.47 18.43 15.49
C PHE A 316 2.87 18.86 14.14
N ILE A 317 1.61 19.31 14.13
CA ILE A 317 0.97 19.88 12.94
C ILE A 317 1.73 21.13 12.47
N ILE A 318 2.22 21.97 13.39
CA ILE A 318 3.05 23.14 13.07
C ILE A 318 4.39 22.71 12.45
N GLU A 319 5.03 21.66 12.97
CA GLU A 319 6.27 21.11 12.39
C GLU A 319 6.05 20.56 10.97
N LEU A 320 4.97 19.80 10.76
CA LEU A 320 4.56 19.30 9.44
C LEU A 320 4.32 20.45 8.46
N TRP A 321 3.61 21.49 8.89
CA TRP A 321 3.39 22.69 8.10
C TRP A 321 4.71 23.38 7.73
N GLY A 322 5.63 23.48 8.69
CA GLY A 322 6.99 23.98 8.47
C GLY A 322 7.70 23.22 7.34
N ALA A 323 7.72 21.89 7.41
CA ALA A 323 8.33 21.03 6.40
C ALA A 323 7.71 21.24 4.99
N ILE A 324 6.38 21.35 4.91
CA ILE A 324 5.67 21.61 3.65
C ILE A 324 6.08 22.97 3.08
N THR A 325 6.01 24.02 3.89
CA THR A 325 6.35 25.38 3.41
C THR A 325 7.79 25.52 2.95
N ASP A 326 8.74 24.86 3.61
CA ASP A 326 10.14 24.86 3.22
C ASP A 326 10.39 24.11 1.91
N ALA A 327 9.73 22.97 1.70
CA ALA A 327 9.79 22.25 0.44
C ALA A 327 9.21 23.06 -0.72
N ARG A 328 8.08 23.77 -0.51
CA ARG A 328 7.52 24.69 -1.53
C ARG A 328 8.47 25.83 -1.87
N ARG A 329 9.20 26.40 -0.91
CA ARG A 329 10.18 27.46 -1.19
C ARG A 329 11.32 26.98 -2.09
N LYS A 330 11.74 25.72 -1.94
CA LYS A 330 12.76 25.11 -2.80
C LYS A 330 12.30 24.99 -4.26
N SER A 331 11.00 24.81 -4.52
CA SER A 331 10.45 24.81 -5.89
C SER A 331 10.57 26.18 -6.57
N THR A 332 10.37 27.27 -5.81
CA THR A 332 10.43 28.65 -6.34
C THR A 332 11.83 29.18 -6.63
N ILE A 333 12.89 28.54 -6.09
CA ILE A 333 14.28 29.02 -6.23
C ILE A 333 15.01 28.37 -7.42
N THR A 334 14.42 27.38 -8.09
CA THR A 334 15.02 26.75 -9.27
C THR A 334 14.48 27.42 -10.54
N PRO A 335 15.21 28.35 -11.20
CA PRO A 335 14.78 28.88 -12.48
C PRO A 335 14.82 27.76 -13.52
N LYS A 336 13.75 27.68 -14.32
CA LYS A 336 13.69 26.89 -15.56
C LYS A 336 14.80 27.30 -16.53
#